data_AF-A0A7C1SRP6-F1
#
_entry.id   AF-A0A7C1SRP6-F1
#
_cell.length_a   1.000
_cell.length_b   1.000
_cell.length_c   1.000
_cell.angle_alpha   90.00
_cell.angle_beta   90.00
_cell.angle_gamma   90.00
#
_symmetry.space_group_name_H-M   'P 1'
#
loop_
_entity.id
_entity.type
_entity.pdbx_description
1 polymer ?
#
loop_
_entity_poly.entity_id
_entity_poly.type
_entity_poly.pdbx_seq_one_letter_code
_entity_poly.pdbx_strand_id
1 'polypeptide(L)' 'LDWPISYQDITLFHEHSLLWLIENSDDNRLKSSTGIKIPLFSGIFSEIRYDFDYVGEPGDGNKHADDELVISVGYTW' A
#
# COMPACT_ATOMS: atom_id res chain seq x y z
N LEU A 1 8.28 31.79 -6.56
CA LEU A 1 7.09 31.15 -5.99
C LEU A 1 7.64 30.14 -5.01
N ASP A 2 7.74 30.52 -3.73
CA ASP A 2 8.25 29.61 -2.71
C ASP A 2 7.19 28.55 -2.48
N TRP A 3 7.46 27.34 -2.93
CA TRP A 3 6.57 26.20 -2.73
C TRP A 3 6.61 25.86 -1.23
N PRO A 4 5.48 25.83 -0.51
CA PRO A 4 5.44 25.81 0.95
C PRO A 4 5.85 24.47 1.58
N ILE A 5 6.46 23.56 0.82
CA ILE A 5 6.67 22.17 1.19
C ILE A 5 8.16 21.87 1.20
N SER A 6 8.65 21.46 2.37
CA SER A 6 10.01 20.95 2.50
C SER A 6 10.06 19.52 1.99
N TYR A 7 11.12 19.14 1.27
CA TYR A 7 11.36 17.73 0.92
C TYR A 7 11.45 16.83 2.17
N GLN A 8 11.70 17.41 3.34
CA GLN A 8 11.73 16.71 4.63
C GLN A 8 10.36 16.18 5.05
N ASP A 9 9.27 16.68 4.47
CA ASP A 9 7.90 16.27 4.80
C ASP A 9 7.40 15.12 3.91
N ILE A 10 8.18 14.72 2.89
CA ILE A 10 7.89 13.55 2.06
C ILE A 10 8.11 12.29 2.89
N THR A 11 7.09 11.43 2.91
CA THR A 11 7.15 10.15 3.65
C THR A 11 7.22 8.99 2.68
N LEU A 12 8.28 8.19 2.79
CA LEU A 12 8.31 6.84 2.21
C LEU A 12 7.75 5.87 3.25
N PHE A 13 6.88 4.97 2.82
CA PHE A 13 6.32 3.94 3.70
C PHE A 13 6.33 2.57 3.03
N HIS A 14 6.43 1.56 3.87
CA HIS A 14 6.23 0.17 3.51
C HIS A 14 5.53 -0.51 4.69
N GLU A 15 4.43 -1.19 4.40
CA GLU A 15 3.71 -2.01 5.35
C GLU A 15 3.39 -3.36 4.72
N HIS A 16 3.43 -4.42 5.51
CA HIS A 16 3.01 -5.73 5.06
C HIS A 16 2.35 -6.50 6.21
N SER A 17 1.51 -7.46 5.82
CA SER A 17 0.90 -8.41 6.75
C SER A 17 1.00 -9.81 6.17
N LEU A 18 1.32 -10.78 7.03
CA LEU A 18 1.36 -12.19 6.71
C LEU A 18 0.43 -12.94 7.67
N LEU A 19 -0.53 -13.67 7.10
CA LEU A 19 -1.34 -14.65 7.80
C LEU A 19 -0.91 -16.04 7.33
N TRP A 20 -0.61 -16.92 8.28
CA TRP A 20 -0.23 -18.31 7.99
C TRP A 20 -1.05 -19.23 8.88
N LEU A 21 -1.86 -20.10 8.28
CA LEU A 21 -2.59 -21.12 8.99
C LEU A 21 -1.65 -22.32 9.26
N ILE A 22 -1.45 -22.67 10.54
CA ILE A 22 -0.53 -23.76 10.91
C ILE A 22 -1.10 -25.13 10.52
N GLU A 23 -2.43 -25.30 10.63
CA GLU A 23 -3.12 -26.57 10.33
C GLU A 23 -3.29 -26.83 8.84
N ASN A 24 -3.27 -25.78 8.01
CA ASN A 24 -3.20 -25.88 6.56
C ASN A 24 -2.16 -24.87 6.06
N SER A 25 -0.89 -25.30 5.99
CA SER A 25 0.22 -24.40 5.69
C SER A 25 0.16 -23.76 4.31
N ASP A 26 -0.62 -24.35 3.41
CA ASP A 26 -0.84 -23.88 2.05
C ASP A 26 -1.90 -22.75 2.00
N ASP A 27 -2.73 -22.62 3.04
CA ASP A 27 -3.60 -21.46 3.26
C ASP A 27 -2.82 -20.35 3.99
N ASN A 28 -2.18 -19.51 3.20
CA ASN A 28 -1.50 -18.32 3.66
C ASN A 28 -1.94 -17.09 2.86
N ARG A 29 -1.80 -15.91 3.48
CA ARG A 29 -2.11 -14.63 2.84
C ARG A 29 -1.01 -13.62 3.13
N LEU A 30 -0.50 -13.00 2.08
CA LEU A 30 0.45 -11.90 2.17
C LEU A 30 -0.18 -10.67 1.53
N LYS A 31 -0.14 -9.54 2.22
CA LYS A 31 -0.46 -8.23 1.67
C LYS A 31 0.71 -7.30 1.91
N SER A 32 1.08 -6.51 0.91
CA SER A 32 2.18 -5.56 1.01
C SER A 32 1.82 -4.27 0.28
N SER A 33 2.07 -3.15 0.93
CA SER A 33 1.82 -1.82 0.40
C SER A 33 3.08 -0.98 0.55
N THR A 34 3.61 -0.47 -0.56
CA THR A 34 4.80 0.38 -0.59
C THR A 34 4.50 1.67 -1.32
N GLY A 35 4.83 2.81 -0.74
CA GLY A 35 4.48 4.06 -1.36
C GLY A 35 5.22 5.27 -0.85
N ILE A 36 4.85 6.40 -1.44
CA ILE A 36 5.33 7.74 -1.13
C ILE A 36 4.12 8.64 -0.89
N LYS A 37 4.13 9.36 0.23
CA LYS A 37 3.22 10.48 0.51
C LYS A 37 3.96 11.79 0.35
N ILE A 38 3.36 12.69 -0.41
CA ILE A 38 3.87 14.03 -0.65
C ILE A 38 2.83 15.00 -0.07
N PRO A 39 3.11 15.68 1.04
CA PRO A 39 2.23 16.75 1.50
C PRO A 39 2.16 17.82 0.40
N LEU A 40 1.00 18.46 0.26
CA LEU A 40 0.72 19.48 -0.75
C LEU A 40 0.46 20.84 -0.08
N PHE A 41 -0.57 20.95 0.75
CA PHE A 41 -0.83 22.17 1.53
C PHE A 41 -1.99 21.93 2.50
N SER A 42 -1.93 22.56 3.69
CA SER A 42 -3.06 22.63 4.64
C SER A 42 -3.72 21.27 4.92
N GLY A 43 -2.94 20.21 5.17
CA GLY A 43 -3.46 18.86 5.42
C GLY A 43 -3.79 18.03 4.17
N ILE A 44 -3.73 18.61 2.97
CA ILE A 44 -3.85 17.87 1.70
C ILE A 44 -2.51 17.22 1.36
N PHE A 45 -2.55 15.97 0.91
CA PHE A 45 -1.39 15.23 0.41
C PHE A 45 -1.73 14.42 -0.84
N SER A 46 -0.74 14.10 -1.66
CA SER A 46 -0.84 13.07 -2.69
C SER A 46 -0.11 11.80 -2.27
N GLU A 47 -0.57 10.66 -2.77
CA GLU A 47 0.06 9.37 -2.54
C GLU A 47 0.21 8.62 -3.86
N ILE A 48 1.37 7.99 -4.04
CA ILE A 48 1.59 6.96 -5.05
C ILE A 48 1.98 5.69 -4.29
N ARG A 49 1.21 4.61 -4.46
CA ARG A 49 1.37 3.36 -3.73
C ARG A 49 1.26 2.17 -4.66
N TYR A 50 2.13 1.19 -4.47
CA TYR A 50 2.06 -0.12 -5.09
C TYR A 50 1.60 -1.13 -4.05
N ASP A 51 0.48 -1.76 -4.33
CA ASP A 51 -0.15 -2.79 -3.50
C ASP A 51 0.05 -4.16 -4.16
N PHE A 52 0.49 -5.15 -3.38
CA PHE A 52 0.69 -6.53 -3.80
C PHE A 52 -0.01 -7.47 -2.82
N ASP A 53 -0.89 -8.32 -3.36
CA ASP A 53 -1.65 -9.29 -2.59
C ASP A 53 -1.37 -10.71 -3.11
N TYR A 54 -1.17 -11.65 -2.19
CA TYR A 54 -1.02 -13.07 -2.47
C TYR A 54 -1.92 -13.91 -1.56
N VAL A 55 -2.59 -14.90 -2.16
CA VAL A 55 -3.42 -15.90 -1.50
C VAL A 55 -2.97 -17.29 -1.92
N GLY A 56 -2.59 -18.13 -0.94
CA GLY A 56 -2.11 -19.49 -1.16
C GLY A 56 -3.18 -20.42 -1.72
N GLU A 57 -4.40 -20.36 -1.18
CA GLU A 57 -5.56 -21.11 -1.68
C GLU A 57 -6.67 -20.15 -2.17
N PRO A 58 -6.55 -19.61 -3.39
CA PRO A 58 -7.57 -18.74 -3.95
C PRO A 58 -8.79 -19.59 -4.37
N GLY A 59 -9.99 -19.00 -4.33
CA GLY A 59 -11.19 -19.68 -4.82
C GLY A 59 -11.11 -20.00 -6.32
N ASP A 60 -11.81 -21.04 -6.76
CA ASP A 60 -11.77 -21.54 -8.14
C ASP A 60 -11.86 -20.44 -9.19
N GLY A 61 -10.92 -20.48 -10.15
CA GLY A 61 -10.83 -19.51 -11.25
C GLY A 61 -10.10 -18.21 -10.91
N ASN A 62 -9.70 -17.99 -9.66
CA ASN A 62 -8.90 -16.82 -9.27
C ASN A 62 -7.40 -17.10 -9.33
N LYS A 63 -6.61 -16.03 -9.45
CA LYS A 63 -5.15 -16.08 -9.42
C LYS A 63 -4.66 -16.01 -7.97
N HIS A 64 -3.48 -16.58 -7.73
CA HIS A 64 -2.83 -16.51 -6.42
C HIS A 64 -2.29 -15.12 -6.10
N ALA A 65 -1.99 -14.30 -7.10
CA ALA A 65 -1.41 -12.97 -6.91
C ALA A 65 -2.16 -11.93 -7.73
N ASP A 66 -2.28 -10.74 -7.16
CA ASP A 66 -2.78 -9.54 -7.80
C ASP A 66 -1.96 -8.32 -7.36
N ASP A 67 -1.90 -7.31 -8.21
CA ASP A 67 -1.15 -6.08 -7.96
C ASP A 67 -1.89 -4.84 -8.46
N GLU A 68 -1.77 -3.75 -7.69
CA GLU A 68 -2.45 -2.49 -7.97
C GLU A 68 -1.49 -1.31 -7.80
N LEU A 69 -1.50 -0.39 -8.76
CA LEU A 69 -0.86 0.92 -8.64
C LEU A 69 -1.92 1.97 -8.32
N VAL A 70 -1.85 2.53 -7.12
CA VAL A 70 -2.76 3.54 -6.61
C VAL A 70 -2.13 4.93 -6.71
N ILE A 71 -2.86 5.87 -7.32
CA ILE A 71 -2.54 7.30 -7.32
C ILE A 71 -3.71 8.01 -6.66
N SER A 72 -3.48 8.69 -5.55
CA SER A 72 -4.55 9.31 -4.78
C SER A 72 -4.21 10.70 -4.26
N VAL A 73 -5.26 11.42 -3.87
CA VAL A 73 -5.18 12.69 -3.13
C VAL A 73 -6.01 12.51 -1.86
N GLY A 74 -5.41 12.80 -0.71
CA GLY A 74 -6.04 12.67 0.60
C GLY A 74 -6.01 13.97 1.39
N TYR A 75 -6.78 14.00 2.47
CA TYR A 75 -6.84 15.11 3.42
C TYR A 75 -6.77 14.58 4.85
N THR A 76 -5.93 15.17 5.69
CA THR A 76 -5.85 14.90 7.13
C THR A 76 -6.22 16.15 7.92
N TRP A 77 -7.06 15.96 8.95
CA TRP A 77 -7.50 16.99 9.91
C TRP A 77 -6.43 17.26 10.98
#